data_AF-A0AA44WGQ2-F1
#
_entry.id   AF-A0AA44WGQ2-F1
#
_cell.length_a   1.000
_cell.length_b   1.000
_cell.length_c   1.000
_cell.angle_alpha   90.00
_cell.angle_beta   90.00
_cell.angle_gamma   90.00
#
_symmetry.space_group_name_H-M   'P 1'
#
loop_
_entity.id
_entity.type
_entity.pdbx_description
1 polymer ?
#
loop_
_entity_poly.entity_id
_entity_poly.type
_entity_poly.pdbx_seq_one_letter_code
_entity_poly.pdbx_strand_id
1 'polypeptide(L)'
;MSEDEDDTPIAWSVSLMDLPTKLHIKIFLTLFNQQSVFGLRLTCRKLEDVYHRIAETVLIDQRERIVVPVRNFLEFLDRFKLPDDRVRHPPPGGWPHIQPGPSNGLESKTPFALDILRHLSYIYDPEPRFNYYDGCITHRSTMVDYSETDSYQGGQEDMWLDESGFVGDDHPPPSKGRHILTLAEGWEGPGHCIYIDTWTGLVYEDEAECGPSAPIILAQDFFSDRIKSLKRFDEVFVPGEHTIYRRQAHFERICCMEDADRIRHLYFKHGWPGEDWDKEACLQAIRDFVHRRHQRSGRW
;
A
#
# COMPACT_ATOMS: atom_id res chain seq x y z
N MET A 1 54.38 36.52 -3.80
CA MET A 1 53.64 36.04 -2.62
C MET A 1 52.20 35.93 -3.09
N SER A 2 51.86 34.78 -3.66
CA SER A 2 51.25 33.61 -2.96
C SER A 2 49.74 33.79 -3.00
N GLU A 3 48.91 32.94 -3.60
CA GLU A 3 49.05 31.56 -4.05
C GLU A 3 48.17 31.39 -5.29
N ASP A 4 48.68 30.72 -6.32
CA ASP A 4 47.84 30.06 -7.31
C ASP A 4 47.13 28.92 -6.57
N GLU A 5 45.85 29.08 -6.25
CA GLU A 5 45.01 27.97 -5.82
C GLU A 5 44.91 27.00 -6.99
N ASP A 6 45.63 25.89 -6.83
CA ASP A 6 45.64 24.72 -7.71
C ASP A 6 44.23 24.11 -7.72
N ASP A 7 43.41 24.63 -8.61
CA ASP A 7 42.03 24.20 -8.89
C ASP A 7 42.04 22.90 -9.72
N THR A 8 42.94 21.95 -9.40
CA THR A 8 42.90 20.62 -10.01
C THR A 8 41.66 19.90 -9.47
N PRO A 9 40.71 19.49 -10.33
CA PRO A 9 39.61 18.65 -9.90
C PRO A 9 40.23 17.38 -9.32
N ILE A 10 39.98 17.10 -8.05
CA ILE A 10 40.42 15.87 -7.42
C ILE A 10 39.67 14.72 -8.13
N ALA A 11 40.29 14.16 -9.15
CA ALA A 11 39.75 13.10 -9.99
C ALA A 11 39.77 11.77 -9.24
N TRP A 12 38.87 11.59 -8.28
CA TRP A 12 38.50 10.24 -7.83
C TRP A 12 37.41 9.69 -8.75
N SER A 13 37.71 9.55 -10.04
CA SER A 13 36.82 8.83 -10.95
C SER A 13 37.05 7.33 -10.80
N VAL A 14 36.67 6.77 -9.65
CA VAL A 14 36.57 5.31 -9.55
C VAL A 14 35.41 4.91 -10.44
N SER A 15 35.70 4.27 -11.57
CA SER A 15 34.67 3.77 -12.46
C SER A 15 33.86 2.70 -11.73
N LEU A 16 32.53 2.69 -11.94
CA LEU A 16 31.66 1.60 -11.50
C LEU A 16 32.22 0.24 -11.92
N MET A 17 32.89 0.19 -13.07
CA MET A 17 33.47 -1.02 -13.67
C MET A 17 34.70 -1.52 -12.91
N ASP A 18 35.41 -0.62 -12.24
CA ASP A 18 36.65 -0.91 -11.50
C ASP A 18 36.36 -1.35 -10.05
N LEU A 19 35.11 -1.24 -9.61
CA LEU A 19 34.73 -1.68 -8.27
C LEU A 19 34.91 -3.21 -8.12
N PRO A 20 35.30 -3.67 -6.91
CA PRO A 20 35.27 -5.08 -6.56
C PRO A 20 33.86 -5.68 -6.63
N THR A 21 33.76 -6.96 -7.00
CA THR A 21 32.48 -7.69 -7.09
C THR A 21 31.61 -7.57 -5.84
N LYS A 22 32.23 -7.55 -4.65
CA LYS A 22 31.49 -7.38 -3.38
C LYS A 22 30.71 -6.06 -3.33
N LEU A 23 31.21 -4.99 -3.95
CA LEU A 23 30.50 -3.72 -4.05
C LEU A 23 29.41 -3.78 -5.10
N HIS A 24 29.61 -4.45 -6.24
CA HIS A 24 28.53 -4.68 -7.22
C HIS A 24 27.34 -5.42 -6.59
N ILE A 25 27.61 -6.46 -5.80
CA ILE A 25 26.55 -7.18 -5.07
C ILE A 25 25.79 -6.24 -4.14
N LYS A 26 26.51 -5.42 -3.34
CA LYS A 26 25.87 -4.44 -2.46
C LYS A 26 25.01 -3.45 -3.24
N ILE A 27 25.49 -2.96 -4.38
CA ILE A 27 24.73 -2.03 -5.24
C ILE A 27 23.43 -2.69 -5.68
N PHE A 28 23.48 -3.91 -6.24
CA PHE A 28 22.26 -4.63 -6.65
C PHE A 28 21.26 -4.81 -5.50
N LEU A 29 21.73 -5.17 -4.31
CA LEU A 29 20.87 -5.33 -3.12
C LEU A 29 20.35 -4.00 -2.53
N THR A 30 20.88 -2.86 -2.97
CA THR A 30 20.40 -1.53 -2.56
C THR A 30 19.35 -0.98 -3.53
N LEU A 31 19.25 -1.54 -4.75
CA LEU A 31 18.28 -1.08 -5.75
C LEU A 31 16.85 -1.49 -5.36
N PHE A 32 15.98 -0.49 -5.25
CA PHE A 32 14.64 -0.64 -4.71
C PHE A 32 13.65 -1.40 -5.61
N ASN A 33 13.88 -1.44 -6.93
CA ASN A 33 12.89 -1.94 -7.88
C ASN A 33 13.48 -2.69 -9.09
N GLN A 34 12.62 -3.45 -9.77
CA GLN A 34 13.00 -4.29 -10.92
C GLN A 34 13.56 -3.44 -12.06
N GLN A 35 12.99 -2.26 -12.31
CA GLN A 35 13.44 -1.34 -13.36
C GLN A 35 14.92 -0.97 -13.22
N SER A 36 15.34 -0.57 -12.00
CA SER A 36 16.72 -0.15 -11.74
C SER A 36 17.69 -1.32 -11.84
N VAL A 37 17.31 -2.49 -11.33
CA VAL A 37 18.11 -3.72 -11.44
C VAL A 37 18.29 -4.11 -12.90
N PHE A 38 17.22 -4.04 -13.68
CA PHE A 38 17.25 -4.33 -15.10
C PHE A 38 18.14 -3.36 -15.88
N GLY A 39 18.07 -2.06 -15.57
CA GLY A 39 18.96 -1.06 -16.15
C GLY A 39 20.43 -1.32 -15.83
N LEU A 40 20.73 -1.60 -14.55
CA LEU A 40 22.11 -1.85 -14.11
C LEU A 40 22.70 -3.12 -14.72
N ARG A 41 21.96 -4.23 -14.71
CA ARG A 41 22.48 -5.51 -15.23
C ARG A 41 22.76 -5.45 -16.74
N LEU A 42 21.98 -4.68 -17.50
CA LEU A 42 22.18 -4.52 -18.95
C LEU A 42 23.32 -3.57 -19.32
N THR A 43 23.94 -2.91 -18.35
CA THR A 43 25.02 -1.96 -18.62
C THR A 43 26.27 -2.67 -19.18
N CYS A 44 26.58 -3.89 -18.70
CA CYS A 44 27.66 -4.71 -19.26
C CYS A 44 27.59 -6.18 -18.80
N ARG A 45 28.32 -7.07 -19.51
CA ARG A 45 28.44 -8.49 -19.16
C ARG A 45 28.94 -8.75 -17.74
N LYS A 46 29.88 -7.94 -17.24
CA LYS A 46 30.41 -8.10 -15.87
C LYS A 46 29.30 -7.95 -14.81
N LEU A 47 28.41 -6.97 -14.99
CA LEU A 47 27.30 -6.72 -14.07
C LEU A 47 26.18 -7.75 -14.26
N GLU A 48 25.93 -8.18 -15.50
CA GLU A 48 25.03 -9.29 -15.82
C GLU A 48 25.48 -10.59 -15.13
N ASP A 49 26.76 -10.94 -15.21
CA ASP A 49 27.35 -12.11 -14.56
C ASP A 49 27.24 -12.04 -13.03
N VAL A 50 27.42 -10.85 -12.45
CA VAL A 50 27.21 -10.65 -11.00
C VAL A 50 25.75 -10.84 -10.65
N TYR A 51 24.84 -10.21 -11.38
CA TYR A 51 23.40 -10.36 -11.17
C TYR A 51 22.97 -11.82 -11.23
N HIS A 52 23.40 -12.59 -12.23
CA HIS A 52 23.05 -14.00 -12.34
C HIS A 52 23.43 -14.84 -11.12
N ARG A 53 24.50 -14.46 -10.39
CA ARG A 53 24.92 -15.15 -9.16
C ARG A 53 24.07 -14.80 -7.94
N ILE A 54 23.35 -13.67 -7.98
CA ILE A 54 22.57 -13.15 -6.85
C ILE A 54 21.10 -12.92 -7.20
N ALA A 55 20.64 -13.40 -8.36
CA ALA A 55 19.35 -13.04 -8.94
C ALA A 55 18.21 -13.38 -7.97
N GLU A 56 18.22 -14.59 -7.40
CA GLU A 56 17.23 -15.02 -6.41
C GLU A 56 17.22 -14.12 -5.18
N THR A 57 18.38 -13.79 -4.62
CA THR A 57 18.49 -12.89 -3.45
C THR A 57 17.94 -11.50 -3.76
N VAL A 58 18.23 -10.96 -4.95
CA VAL A 58 17.71 -9.66 -5.39
C VAL A 58 16.19 -9.71 -5.55
N LEU A 59 15.65 -10.78 -6.15
CA LEU A 59 14.21 -10.94 -6.31
C LEU A 59 13.49 -11.01 -4.95
N ILE A 60 14.03 -11.78 -4.01
CA ILE A 60 13.49 -11.87 -2.65
C ILE A 60 13.51 -10.50 -1.97
N ASP A 61 14.66 -9.80 -1.98
CA ASP A 61 14.79 -8.47 -1.37
C ASP A 61 13.76 -7.49 -1.95
N GLN A 62 13.59 -7.48 -3.28
CA GLN A 62 12.64 -6.58 -3.93
C GLN A 62 11.18 -6.93 -3.67
N ARG A 63 10.84 -8.22 -3.56
CA ARG A 63 9.50 -8.63 -3.13
C ARG A 63 9.23 -8.13 -1.72
N GLU A 64 10.15 -8.33 -0.78
CA GLU A 64 9.97 -7.94 0.63
C GLU A 64 9.80 -6.42 0.79
N ARG A 65 10.42 -5.60 -0.07
CA ARG A 65 10.20 -4.14 -0.09
C ARG A 65 8.77 -3.72 -0.41
N ILE A 66 7.95 -4.60 -0.97
CA ILE A 66 6.52 -4.37 -1.25
C ILE A 66 5.65 -5.12 -0.24
N VAL A 67 5.95 -6.40 -0.02
CA VAL A 67 5.16 -7.30 0.84
C VAL A 67 5.21 -6.88 2.31
N VAL A 68 6.39 -6.56 2.84
CA VAL A 68 6.55 -6.23 4.26
C VAL A 68 5.79 -4.96 4.64
N PRO A 69 5.85 -3.85 3.88
CA PRO A 69 5.04 -2.66 4.16
C PRO A 69 3.53 -2.93 4.18
N VAL A 70 3.01 -3.70 3.21
CA VAL A 70 1.58 -4.06 3.17
C VAL A 70 1.23 -4.90 4.38
N ARG A 71 2.00 -5.94 4.70
CA ARG A 71 1.79 -6.78 5.88
C ARG A 71 1.78 -5.96 7.18
N ASN A 72 2.78 -5.10 7.37
CA ASN A 72 2.87 -4.25 8.55
C ASN A 72 1.67 -3.29 8.67
N PHE A 73 1.15 -2.81 7.54
CA PHE A 73 -0.06 -1.99 7.52
C PHE A 73 -1.29 -2.78 7.93
N LEU A 74 -1.48 -3.99 7.40
CA LEU A 74 -2.60 -4.85 7.79
C LEU A 74 -2.51 -5.29 9.25
N GLU A 75 -1.33 -5.68 9.75
CA GLU A 75 -1.10 -5.99 11.17
C GLU A 75 -1.35 -4.77 12.08
N PHE A 76 -1.11 -3.56 11.56
CA PHE A 76 -1.49 -2.34 12.26
C PHE A 76 -3.01 -2.16 12.28
N LEU A 77 -3.68 -2.35 11.14
CA LEU A 77 -5.15 -2.25 11.06
C LEU A 77 -5.85 -3.31 11.93
N ASP A 78 -5.29 -4.53 12.02
CA ASP A 78 -5.77 -5.62 12.87
C ASP A 78 -5.79 -5.23 14.36
N ARG A 79 -4.70 -4.62 14.82
CA ARG A 79 -4.59 -4.09 16.19
C ARG A 79 -5.41 -2.81 16.41
N PHE A 80 -5.64 -2.04 15.36
CA PHE A 80 -6.29 -0.75 15.46
C PHE A 80 -7.82 -0.85 15.41
N LYS A 81 -8.36 -1.52 14.38
CA LYS A 81 -9.78 -1.45 14.03
C LYS A 81 -10.43 -2.71 13.48
N LEU A 82 -9.69 -3.57 12.77
CA LEU A 82 -10.31 -4.74 12.14
C LEU A 82 -10.74 -5.72 13.24
N PRO A 83 -11.80 -6.52 13.05
CA PRO A 83 -12.10 -7.62 13.98
C PRO A 83 -10.94 -8.60 14.09
N ASP A 84 -10.88 -9.33 15.19
CA ASP A 84 -9.84 -10.34 15.40
C ASP A 84 -9.89 -11.45 14.34
N ASP A 85 -8.74 -12.07 14.07
CA ASP A 85 -8.53 -13.17 13.13
C ASP A 85 -8.87 -12.85 11.66
N ARG A 86 -8.87 -11.56 11.28
CA ARG A 86 -9.22 -11.12 9.92
C ARG A 86 -8.05 -11.08 8.97
N VAL A 87 -6.87 -10.74 9.45
CA VAL A 87 -5.68 -10.72 8.61
C VAL A 87 -5.13 -12.13 8.48
N ARG A 88 -5.09 -12.64 7.25
CA ARG A 88 -4.50 -13.93 6.93
C ARG A 88 -3.14 -13.73 6.28
N HIS A 89 -2.17 -14.46 6.79
CA HIS A 89 -0.80 -14.44 6.27
C HIS A 89 -0.54 -15.65 5.36
N PRO A 90 0.25 -15.47 4.29
CA PRO A 90 0.62 -16.56 3.42
C PRO A 90 1.47 -17.60 4.18
N PRO A 91 1.45 -18.87 3.76
CA PRO A 91 2.42 -19.85 4.23
C PRO A 91 3.83 -19.50 3.72
N PRO A 92 4.91 -20.13 4.25
CA PRO A 92 6.30 -19.78 3.89
C PRO A 92 6.63 -19.84 2.39
N GLY A 93 5.90 -20.63 1.59
CA GLY A 93 6.06 -20.72 0.14
C GLY A 93 5.07 -19.86 -0.67
N GLY A 94 4.29 -19.01 -0.01
CA GLY A 94 3.22 -18.24 -0.62
C GLY A 94 1.93 -19.03 -0.88
N TRP A 95 0.85 -18.33 -1.24
CA TRP A 95 -0.44 -18.93 -1.53
C TRP A 95 -0.37 -19.86 -2.76
N PRO A 96 -0.57 -21.19 -2.58
CA PRO A 96 -0.28 -22.15 -3.65
C PRO A 96 -1.26 -22.12 -4.81
N HIS A 97 -2.49 -21.65 -4.58
CA HIS A 97 -3.55 -21.58 -5.60
C HIS A 97 -3.46 -20.32 -6.48
N ILE A 98 -2.67 -19.30 -6.09
CA ILE A 98 -2.44 -18.12 -6.93
C ILE A 98 -1.47 -18.52 -8.06
N GLN A 99 -2.03 -19.04 -9.14
CA GLN A 99 -1.28 -19.47 -10.33
C GLN A 99 -1.99 -18.97 -11.60
N PRO A 100 -1.24 -18.65 -12.67
CA PRO A 100 -1.84 -18.40 -13.97
C PRO A 100 -2.72 -19.57 -14.40
N GLY A 101 -3.96 -19.28 -14.77
CA GLY A 101 -4.91 -20.29 -15.22
C GLY A 101 -5.87 -19.72 -16.25
N PRO A 102 -6.50 -20.60 -17.07
CA PRO A 102 -7.46 -20.16 -18.06
C PRO A 102 -8.57 -19.35 -17.40
N SER A 103 -8.85 -18.17 -17.94
CA SER A 103 -9.96 -17.30 -17.51
C SER A 103 -9.87 -16.73 -16.09
N ASN A 104 -8.75 -16.90 -15.39
CA ASN A 104 -8.58 -16.31 -14.06
C ASN A 104 -7.86 -14.95 -14.07
N GLY A 105 -7.59 -14.36 -15.24
CA GLY A 105 -6.98 -13.03 -15.39
C GLY A 105 -5.49 -12.92 -15.04
N LEU A 106 -4.88 -13.94 -14.42
CA LEU A 106 -3.47 -13.92 -13.99
C LEU A 106 -2.47 -14.24 -15.12
N GLU A 107 -2.93 -14.76 -16.25
CA GLU A 107 -2.09 -15.13 -17.41
C GLU A 107 -1.35 -13.93 -18.02
N SER A 108 -1.90 -12.73 -17.89
CA SER A 108 -1.28 -11.50 -18.40
C SER A 108 -0.18 -10.98 -17.48
N LYS A 109 -0.12 -11.41 -16.22
CA LYS A 109 0.81 -10.89 -15.20
C LYS A 109 2.22 -11.43 -15.35
N THR A 110 3.18 -10.62 -14.91
CA THR A 110 4.58 -11.06 -14.86
C THR A 110 4.84 -12.06 -13.72
N PRO A 111 5.85 -12.93 -13.84
CA PRO A 111 6.22 -13.85 -12.77
C PRO A 111 6.51 -13.15 -11.43
N PHE A 112 7.10 -11.96 -11.45
CA PHE A 112 7.39 -11.19 -10.25
C PHE A 112 6.12 -10.61 -9.61
N ALA A 113 5.18 -10.12 -10.41
CA ALA A 113 3.88 -9.65 -9.90
C ALA A 113 3.10 -10.80 -9.23
N LEU A 114 3.12 -11.99 -9.83
CA LEU A 114 2.52 -13.19 -9.23
C LEU A 114 3.22 -13.61 -7.95
N ASP A 115 4.56 -13.50 -7.89
CA ASP A 115 5.33 -13.78 -6.68
C ASP A 115 4.94 -12.82 -5.54
N ILE A 116 4.70 -11.54 -5.83
CA ILE A 116 4.18 -10.59 -4.83
C ILE A 116 2.79 -11.01 -4.35
N LEU A 117 1.83 -11.26 -5.25
CA LEU A 117 0.48 -11.70 -4.88
C LEU A 117 0.49 -12.93 -3.96
N ARG A 118 1.33 -13.93 -4.27
CA ARG A 118 1.49 -15.13 -3.42
C ARG A 118 1.94 -14.83 -2.00
N HIS A 119 2.66 -13.74 -1.79
CA HIS A 119 3.25 -13.40 -0.50
C HIS A 119 2.56 -12.23 0.20
N LEU A 120 1.50 -11.67 -0.38
CA LEU A 120 0.67 -10.68 0.31
C LEU A 120 -0.17 -11.34 1.41
N SER A 121 -0.37 -10.59 2.48
CA SER A 121 -1.40 -10.89 3.48
C SER A 121 -2.72 -10.28 3.00
N TYR A 122 -3.85 -10.89 3.36
CA TYR A 122 -5.19 -10.49 2.92
C TYR A 122 -6.13 -10.32 4.10
N ILE A 123 -7.20 -9.57 3.90
CA ILE A 123 -8.31 -9.45 4.86
C ILE A 123 -9.40 -10.42 4.42
N TYR A 124 -9.67 -11.41 5.26
CA TYR A 124 -10.76 -12.36 5.04
C TYR A 124 -12.10 -11.76 5.48
N ASP A 125 -13.13 -11.91 4.64
CA ASP A 125 -14.49 -11.53 5.01
C ASP A 125 -15.48 -12.72 4.97
N PRO A 126 -15.82 -13.32 6.13
CA PRO A 126 -16.91 -14.29 6.19
C PRO A 126 -18.25 -13.55 6.09
N GLU A 127 -18.78 -13.52 4.87
CA GLU A 127 -20.20 -13.31 4.60
C GLU A 127 -21.07 -14.20 5.53
N PRO A 128 -22.25 -13.78 6.03
CA PRO A 128 -22.95 -12.51 5.85
C PRO A 128 -23.00 -11.66 7.14
N ARG A 129 -22.07 -11.86 8.08
CA ARG A 129 -22.19 -11.31 9.45
C ARG A 129 -21.56 -9.93 9.65
N PHE A 130 -20.98 -9.34 8.61
CA PHE A 130 -20.07 -8.24 8.78
C PHE A 130 -20.61 -6.93 8.22
N ASN A 131 -20.38 -5.84 8.97
CA ASN A 131 -20.67 -4.52 8.46
C ASN A 131 -19.55 -4.15 7.49
N TYR A 132 -19.93 -3.97 6.23
CA TYR A 132 -19.04 -3.65 5.12
C TYR A 132 -17.98 -2.59 5.43
N TYR A 133 -18.35 -1.55 6.20
CA TYR A 133 -17.43 -0.46 6.53
C TYR A 133 -16.33 -0.82 7.53
N ASP A 134 -16.53 -1.85 8.37
CA ASP A 134 -15.52 -2.30 9.32
C ASP A 134 -14.33 -2.98 8.61
N GLY A 135 -14.52 -3.45 7.37
CA GLY A 135 -13.49 -4.10 6.55
C GLY A 135 -12.70 -3.16 5.67
N CYS A 136 -13.12 -1.90 5.54
CA CYS A 136 -12.43 -0.95 4.70
C CYS A 136 -11.01 -0.70 5.23
N ILE A 137 -9.99 -0.74 4.36
CA ILE A 137 -8.60 -0.45 4.75
C ILE A 137 -8.31 1.06 4.75
N THR A 138 -9.03 1.79 3.91
CA THR A 138 -9.00 3.25 3.78
C THR A 138 -10.34 3.72 3.20
N HIS A 139 -10.59 5.03 3.11
CA HIS A 139 -11.69 5.71 2.41
C HIS A 139 -12.66 4.85 1.58
N ARG A 140 -13.67 4.22 2.22
CA ARG A 140 -14.63 3.29 1.58
C ARG A 140 -13.98 2.32 0.58
N SER A 141 -12.80 1.80 0.93
CA SER A 141 -12.01 0.90 0.09
C SER A 141 -11.78 -0.40 0.79
N THR A 142 -12.10 -1.51 0.12
CA THR A 142 -11.83 -2.85 0.64
C THR A 142 -10.64 -3.45 -0.07
N MET A 143 -9.84 -4.23 0.65
CA MET A 143 -8.74 -4.95 0.06
C MET A 143 -9.26 -6.04 -0.87
N VAL A 144 -8.60 -6.23 -2.02
CA VAL A 144 -8.91 -7.33 -2.92
C VAL A 144 -8.25 -8.61 -2.40
N ASP A 145 -9.07 -9.61 -2.03
CA ASP A 145 -8.58 -10.90 -1.54
C ASP A 145 -8.32 -11.88 -2.68
N TYR A 146 -7.08 -11.89 -3.17
CA TYR A 146 -6.64 -12.85 -4.18
C TYR A 146 -6.39 -14.26 -3.64
N SER A 147 -6.48 -14.48 -2.32
CA SER A 147 -6.32 -15.81 -1.72
C SER A 147 -7.58 -16.68 -1.75
N GLU A 148 -8.74 -16.07 -2.05
CA GLU A 148 -10.01 -16.78 -2.18
C GLU A 148 -10.71 -16.54 -3.53
N THR A 149 -10.21 -15.59 -4.33
CA THR A 149 -10.84 -15.21 -5.59
C THR A 149 -10.49 -16.18 -6.73
N ASP A 150 -11.51 -16.77 -7.35
CA ASP A 150 -11.36 -17.67 -8.52
C ASP A 150 -11.07 -16.93 -9.84
N SER A 151 -11.29 -15.61 -9.89
CA SER A 151 -11.07 -14.78 -11.08
C SER A 151 -10.43 -13.43 -10.73
N TYR A 152 -9.16 -13.23 -11.11
CA TYR A 152 -8.49 -11.94 -11.00
C TYR A 152 -9.22 -10.92 -11.87
N GLN A 153 -9.86 -9.93 -11.24
CA GLN A 153 -10.58 -8.87 -11.94
C GLN A 153 -9.66 -7.81 -12.56
N GLY A 154 -8.36 -7.83 -12.27
CA GLY A 154 -7.37 -6.92 -12.84
C GLY A 154 -6.97 -7.24 -14.28
N GLY A 155 -7.93 -7.50 -15.16
CA GLY A 155 -7.68 -7.52 -16.61
C GLY A 155 -7.64 -6.11 -17.22
N GLN A 156 -7.97 -5.08 -16.44
CA GLN A 156 -8.30 -3.74 -16.92
C GLN A 156 -7.45 -2.63 -16.31
N GLU A 157 -6.34 -2.92 -15.61
CA GLU A 157 -5.61 -1.85 -14.92
C GLU A 157 -5.03 -0.80 -15.87
N ASP A 158 -4.65 -1.18 -17.10
CA ASP A 158 -4.23 -0.20 -18.12
C ASP A 158 -5.37 0.80 -18.41
N MET A 159 -6.60 0.31 -18.57
CA MET A 159 -7.78 1.16 -18.82
C MET A 159 -8.09 2.04 -17.61
N TRP A 160 -8.04 1.47 -16.40
CA TRP A 160 -8.38 2.19 -15.18
C TRP A 160 -7.35 3.29 -14.89
N LEU A 161 -6.05 3.00 -15.03
CA LEU A 161 -5.01 3.99 -14.80
C LEU A 161 -5.02 5.13 -15.84
N ASP A 162 -5.37 4.82 -17.08
CA ASP A 162 -5.59 5.83 -18.13
C ASP A 162 -6.80 6.73 -17.79
N GLU A 163 -7.92 6.14 -17.37
CA GLU A 163 -9.15 6.86 -16.99
C GLU A 163 -8.95 7.72 -15.73
N SER A 164 -8.18 7.23 -14.74
CA SER A 164 -7.84 7.95 -13.52
C SER A 164 -6.90 9.15 -13.73
N GLY A 165 -6.41 9.39 -14.95
CA GLY A 165 -5.58 10.55 -15.26
C GLY A 165 -4.16 10.48 -14.71
N PHE A 166 -3.63 9.29 -14.42
CA PHE A 166 -2.21 9.10 -14.10
C PHE A 166 -1.28 9.26 -15.31
N VAL A 167 -1.84 9.56 -16.48
CA VAL A 167 -1.14 9.81 -17.73
C VAL A 167 -1.01 11.33 -17.91
N GLY A 168 0.18 11.89 -17.65
CA GLY A 168 0.44 13.33 -17.79
C GLY A 168 1.83 13.75 -17.30
N ASP A 169 2.17 15.04 -17.45
CA ASP A 169 3.50 15.58 -17.13
C ASP A 169 3.79 15.66 -15.62
N ASP A 170 2.76 15.63 -14.77
CA ASP A 170 2.88 15.83 -13.32
C ASP A 170 3.21 14.55 -12.54
N HIS A 171 3.18 13.38 -13.19
CA HIS A 171 3.28 12.07 -12.55
C HIS A 171 4.20 11.11 -13.32
N PRO A 172 4.98 10.25 -12.63
CA PRO A 172 5.68 9.17 -13.33
C PRO A 172 4.64 8.21 -13.94
N PRO A 173 4.69 7.96 -15.26
CA PRO A 173 3.69 7.16 -15.92
C PRO A 173 3.70 5.74 -15.36
N PRO A 174 2.53 5.14 -15.10
CA PRO A 174 2.48 3.76 -14.65
C PRO A 174 3.10 2.82 -15.67
N SER A 175 3.69 1.73 -15.19
CA SER A 175 4.08 0.62 -16.06
C SER A 175 2.85 -0.06 -16.66
N LYS A 176 3.07 -0.86 -17.71
CA LYS A 176 2.01 -1.69 -18.32
C LYS A 176 1.30 -2.55 -17.28
N GLY A 177 -0.01 -2.75 -17.44
CA GLY A 177 -0.93 -3.42 -16.52
C GLY A 177 -0.45 -4.79 -16.04
N ARG A 178 0.32 -5.52 -16.84
CA ARG A 178 0.98 -6.78 -16.42
C ARG A 178 1.91 -6.67 -15.20
N HIS A 179 2.35 -5.45 -14.87
CA HIS A 179 3.18 -5.11 -13.71
C HIS A 179 2.36 -4.48 -12.57
N ILE A 180 1.14 -4.03 -12.85
CA ILE A 180 0.28 -3.35 -11.88
C ILE A 180 -0.54 -4.40 -11.12
N LEU A 181 -0.73 -4.22 -9.82
CA LEU A 181 -1.61 -5.02 -8.99
C LEU A 181 -2.63 -4.11 -8.32
N THR A 182 -3.92 -4.44 -8.37
CA THR A 182 -4.95 -3.74 -7.60
C THR A 182 -4.91 -4.25 -6.15
N LEU A 183 -4.55 -3.40 -5.20
CA LEU A 183 -4.54 -3.78 -3.78
C LEU A 183 -5.91 -3.57 -3.15
N ALA A 184 -6.57 -2.47 -3.48
CA ALA A 184 -7.86 -2.11 -2.93
C ALA A 184 -8.74 -1.44 -3.98
N GLU A 185 -10.03 -1.73 -3.89
CA GLU A 185 -11.06 -1.13 -4.72
C GLU A 185 -11.87 -0.18 -3.85
N GLY A 186 -12.02 1.05 -4.33
CA GLY A 186 -12.86 2.07 -3.74
C GLY A 186 -14.24 2.10 -4.39
N TRP A 187 -15.25 2.47 -3.62
CA TRP A 187 -16.64 2.54 -4.10
C TRP A 187 -17.26 3.89 -3.76
N GLU A 188 -18.05 4.42 -4.71
CA GLU A 188 -18.72 5.72 -4.63
C GLU A 188 -17.73 6.91 -4.53
N GLY A 189 -18.24 8.15 -4.57
CA GLY A 189 -17.42 9.37 -4.68
C GLY A 189 -16.34 9.65 -3.60
N PRO A 190 -16.26 8.95 -2.45
CA PRO A 190 -15.09 9.02 -1.57
C PRO A 190 -14.28 7.71 -1.53
N GLY A 191 -14.53 6.76 -2.43
CA GLY A 191 -13.85 5.47 -2.49
C GLY A 191 -12.44 5.61 -3.06
N HIS A 192 -11.42 5.02 -2.43
CA HIS A 192 -10.05 5.08 -2.95
C HIS A 192 -9.60 3.76 -3.58
N CYS A 193 -9.18 3.78 -4.84
CA CYS A 193 -8.49 2.64 -5.45
C CYS A 193 -6.99 2.73 -5.18
N ILE A 194 -6.35 1.61 -4.79
CA ILE A 194 -4.91 1.54 -4.55
C ILE A 194 -4.30 0.53 -5.51
N TYR A 195 -3.30 0.95 -6.28
CA TYR A 195 -2.56 0.13 -7.22
C TYR A 195 -1.06 0.09 -6.86
N ILE A 196 -0.42 -1.05 -7.05
CA ILE A 196 1.02 -1.23 -6.85
C ILE A 196 1.67 -1.58 -8.19
N ASP A 197 2.61 -0.75 -8.64
CA ASP A 197 3.47 -1.07 -9.78
C ASP A 197 4.67 -1.89 -9.31
N THR A 198 4.67 -3.18 -9.63
CA THR A 198 5.73 -4.13 -9.25
C THR A 198 7.04 -3.94 -10.01
N TRP A 199 7.03 -3.19 -11.12
CA TRP A 199 8.24 -2.87 -11.88
C TRP A 199 9.04 -1.75 -11.24
N THR A 200 8.34 -0.72 -10.73
CA THR A 200 8.92 0.50 -10.16
C THR A 200 8.87 0.52 -8.62
N GLY A 201 8.02 -0.30 -8.00
CA GLY A 201 7.75 -0.32 -6.57
C GLY A 201 6.86 0.85 -6.09
N LEU A 202 6.31 1.63 -7.03
CA LEU A 202 5.47 2.79 -6.74
C LEU A 202 4.02 2.39 -6.43
N VAL A 203 3.37 3.16 -5.57
CA VAL A 203 1.96 3.04 -5.25
C VAL A 203 1.19 4.23 -5.84
N TYR A 204 0.08 3.92 -6.49
CA TYR A 204 -0.86 4.87 -7.06
C TYR A 204 -2.16 4.79 -6.26
N GLU A 205 -2.65 5.94 -5.79
CA GLU A 205 -3.94 6.03 -5.10
C GLU A 205 -4.82 7.04 -5.83
N ASP A 206 -6.01 6.59 -6.20
CA ASP A 206 -7.01 7.34 -6.95
C ASP A 206 -8.26 7.49 -6.08
N GLU A 207 -8.80 8.71 -5.97
CA GLU A 207 -10.14 8.90 -5.42
C GLU A 207 -11.12 8.70 -6.58
N ALA A 208 -12.02 7.73 -6.44
CA ALA A 208 -13.02 7.43 -7.45
C ALA A 208 -13.76 8.72 -7.84
N GLU A 209 -13.78 9.02 -9.14
CA GLU A 209 -14.39 10.22 -9.75
C GLU A 209 -13.60 11.54 -9.59
N CYS A 210 -12.48 11.58 -8.86
CA CYS A 210 -11.73 12.81 -8.57
C CYS A 210 -10.26 12.80 -9.02
N GLY A 211 -9.68 11.65 -9.36
CA GLY A 211 -8.30 11.54 -9.84
C GLY A 211 -7.25 11.32 -8.72
N PRO A 212 -5.95 11.49 -9.03
CA PRO A 212 -4.85 11.16 -8.12
C PRO A 212 -4.97 11.87 -6.76
N SER A 213 -5.08 11.10 -5.69
CA SER A 213 -5.41 11.63 -4.36
C SER A 213 -4.24 11.61 -3.36
N ALA A 214 -3.14 10.92 -3.70
CA ALA A 214 -1.92 10.87 -2.89
C ALA A 214 -0.64 10.99 -3.73
N PRO A 215 0.50 11.37 -3.12
CA PRO A 215 1.81 11.33 -3.77
C PRO A 215 2.16 9.91 -4.25
N ILE A 216 2.64 9.81 -5.48
CA ILE A 216 3.13 8.54 -6.05
C ILE A 216 4.54 8.28 -5.50
N ILE A 217 4.63 7.38 -4.53
CA ILE A 217 5.85 7.06 -3.78
C ILE A 217 6.03 5.54 -3.63
N LEU A 218 7.19 5.13 -3.11
CA LEU A 218 7.48 3.71 -2.89
C LEU A 218 6.52 3.11 -1.86
N ALA A 219 6.17 1.83 -2.03
CA ALA A 219 5.27 1.10 -1.12
C ALA A 219 5.67 1.24 0.36
N GLN A 220 6.97 1.11 0.67
CA GLN A 220 7.49 1.30 2.02
C GLN A 220 7.11 2.65 2.65
N ASP A 221 7.16 3.72 1.87
CA ASP A 221 6.93 5.09 2.34
C ASP A 221 5.42 5.35 2.40
N PHE A 222 4.67 4.91 1.39
CA PHE A 222 3.22 5.00 1.33
C PHE A 222 2.55 4.37 2.56
N PHE A 223 2.85 3.09 2.86
CA PHE A 223 2.22 2.40 3.99
C PHE A 223 2.72 2.91 5.34
N SER A 224 4.01 3.29 5.43
CA SER A 224 4.54 3.95 6.63
C SER A 224 3.79 5.25 6.93
N ASP A 225 3.59 6.09 5.91
CA ASP A 225 2.93 7.38 6.08
C ASP A 225 1.44 7.23 6.35
N ARG A 226 0.78 6.21 5.79
CA ARG A 226 -0.60 5.86 6.17
C ARG A 226 -0.72 5.45 7.64
N ILE A 227 0.19 4.63 8.14
CA ILE A 227 0.22 4.27 9.58
C ILE A 227 0.40 5.52 10.44
N LYS A 228 1.32 6.42 10.06
CA LYS A 228 1.54 7.70 10.78
C LYS A 228 0.28 8.57 10.74
N SER A 229 -0.39 8.67 9.60
CA SER A 229 -1.66 9.40 9.41
C SER A 229 -2.74 8.92 10.39
N LEU A 230 -2.94 7.60 10.48
CA LEU A 230 -3.91 7.00 11.40
C LEU A 230 -3.54 7.19 12.87
N LYS A 231 -2.24 7.14 13.22
CA LYS A 231 -1.77 7.46 14.58
C LYS A 231 -1.97 8.93 14.97
N ARG A 232 -1.93 9.85 13.99
CA ARG A 232 -2.16 11.29 14.20
C ARG A 232 -3.65 11.68 14.17
N PHE A 233 -4.54 10.77 13.82
CA PHE A 233 -5.97 11.05 13.56
C PHE A 233 -6.21 12.13 12.49
N ASP A 234 -5.37 12.11 11.45
CA ASP A 234 -5.66 12.84 10.21
C ASP A 234 -6.97 12.28 9.58
N GLU A 235 -7.21 10.97 9.77
CA GLU A 235 -8.44 10.23 9.51
C GLU A 235 -8.96 9.60 10.82
N VAL A 236 -10.28 9.60 11.04
CA VAL A 236 -10.92 9.04 12.23
C VAL A 236 -11.83 7.89 11.84
N PHE A 237 -11.42 6.67 12.20
CA PHE A 237 -12.24 5.48 11.99
C PHE A 237 -13.45 5.45 12.93
N VAL A 238 -14.62 5.13 12.36
CA VAL A 238 -15.89 4.98 13.07
C VAL A 238 -16.46 3.60 12.75
N PRO A 239 -16.56 2.69 13.74
CA PRO A 239 -17.10 1.35 13.50
C PRO A 239 -18.51 1.38 12.93
N GLY A 240 -18.72 0.61 11.88
CA GLY A 240 -19.97 0.43 11.16
C GLY A 240 -20.42 1.61 10.31
N GLU A 241 -19.59 2.63 10.18
CA GLU A 241 -19.87 3.88 9.49
C GLU A 241 -18.67 4.28 8.61
N HIS A 242 -18.84 5.33 7.81
CA HIS A 242 -17.75 5.89 7.03
C HIS A 242 -16.65 6.48 7.93
N THR A 243 -15.39 6.33 7.50
CA THR A 243 -14.25 6.98 8.14
C THR A 243 -14.35 8.49 7.93
N ILE A 244 -14.26 9.27 9.00
CA ILE A 244 -14.37 10.74 8.94
C ILE A 244 -12.99 11.34 8.66
N TYR A 245 -12.91 12.26 7.71
CA TYR A 245 -11.67 12.95 7.36
C TYR A 245 -11.86 14.46 7.26
N ARG A 246 -10.75 15.19 7.46
CA ARG A 246 -10.74 16.66 7.57
C ARG A 246 -11.30 17.37 6.33
N ARG A 247 -11.16 16.78 5.14
CA ARG A 247 -11.54 17.39 3.85
C ARG A 247 -13.05 17.23 3.54
N GLN A 248 -13.71 16.15 3.95
CA GLN A 248 -15.14 15.90 3.67
C GLN A 248 -16.12 16.27 4.79
N ALA A 249 -15.67 16.94 5.85
CA ALA A 249 -16.53 17.47 6.91
C ALA A 249 -17.67 18.41 6.42
N HIS A 250 -17.68 18.78 5.14
CA HIS A 250 -18.70 19.62 4.52
C HIS A 250 -19.88 18.86 3.88
N PHE A 251 -19.78 17.56 3.57
CA PHE A 251 -20.81 16.85 2.78
C PHE A 251 -21.55 15.74 3.52
N GLU A 252 -21.00 15.18 4.60
CA GLU A 252 -21.66 14.09 5.32
C GLU A 252 -22.41 14.57 6.57
N ARG A 253 -23.73 14.37 6.56
CA ARG A 253 -24.69 14.83 7.58
C ARG A 253 -24.59 14.10 8.94
N ILE A 254 -23.66 13.16 9.10
CA ILE A 254 -23.66 12.19 10.22
C ILE A 254 -22.65 12.55 11.31
N CYS A 255 -21.50 13.14 10.97
CA CYS A 255 -20.49 13.51 11.97
C CYS A 255 -19.91 14.91 11.70
N CYS A 256 -20.20 15.87 12.58
CA CYS A 256 -19.55 17.18 12.50
C CYS A 256 -18.11 17.12 13.04
N MET A 257 -17.34 18.21 12.89
CA MET A 257 -15.99 18.28 13.43
C MET A 257 -15.93 18.06 14.95
N GLU A 258 -16.99 18.46 15.67
CA GLU A 258 -17.12 18.18 17.11
C GLU A 258 -17.28 16.68 17.41
N ASP A 259 -18.01 15.95 16.56
CA ASP A 259 -18.16 14.49 16.69
C ASP A 259 -16.80 13.80 16.45
N ALA A 260 -16.04 14.25 15.44
CA ALA A 260 -14.69 13.75 15.17
C ALA A 260 -13.74 13.98 16.36
N ASP A 261 -13.75 15.18 16.95
CA ASP A 261 -12.95 15.48 18.15
C ASP A 261 -13.36 14.65 19.36
N ARG A 262 -14.67 14.39 19.51
CA ARG A 262 -15.17 13.53 20.58
C ARG A 262 -14.71 12.09 20.39
N ILE A 263 -14.71 11.58 19.16
CA ILE A 263 -14.22 10.23 18.85
C ILE A 263 -12.71 10.15 19.08
N ARG A 264 -11.92 11.13 18.64
CA ARG A 264 -10.48 11.21 18.97
C ARG A 264 -10.25 11.14 20.48
N HIS A 265 -11.05 11.86 21.26
CA HIS A 265 -10.95 11.81 22.72
C HIS A 265 -11.24 10.41 23.28
N LEU A 266 -12.18 9.65 22.69
CA LEU A 266 -12.40 8.26 23.08
C LEU A 266 -11.17 7.40 22.81
N TYR A 267 -10.57 7.50 21.62
CA TYR A 267 -9.32 6.79 21.32
C TYR A 267 -8.22 7.09 22.35
N PHE A 268 -7.98 8.38 22.65
CA PHE A 268 -6.97 8.76 23.65
C PHE A 268 -7.31 8.25 25.05
N LYS A 269 -8.59 8.31 25.45
CA LYS A 269 -9.05 7.83 26.76
C LYS A 269 -8.80 6.33 26.94
N HIS A 270 -8.85 5.56 25.85
CA HIS A 270 -8.61 4.12 25.86
C HIS A 270 -7.17 3.73 25.53
N GLY A 271 -6.24 4.70 25.53
CA GLY A 271 -4.80 4.44 25.49
C GLY A 271 -4.16 4.50 24.11
N TRP A 272 -4.86 4.91 23.06
CA TRP A 272 -4.26 5.06 21.73
C TRP A 272 -3.44 6.36 21.60
N PRO A 273 -2.33 6.39 20.82
CA PRO A 273 -1.59 5.26 20.26
C PRO A 273 -0.53 4.77 21.27
N GLY A 274 -0.92 3.86 22.16
CA GLY A 274 -0.07 3.28 23.20
C GLY A 274 -0.13 1.75 23.19
N GLU A 275 0.81 1.12 23.88
CA GLU A 275 0.88 -0.34 23.99
C GLU A 275 -0.26 -0.91 24.84
N ASP A 276 -0.75 -0.15 25.82
CA ASP A 276 -1.90 -0.51 26.67
C ASP A 276 -3.26 -0.13 26.04
N TRP A 277 -3.32 0.00 24.72
CA TRP A 277 -4.52 0.33 23.98
C TRP A 277 -5.58 -0.76 24.12
N ASP A 278 -6.76 -0.38 24.63
CA ASP A 278 -7.93 -1.25 24.74
C ASP A 278 -8.86 -1.06 23.53
N LYS A 279 -8.59 -1.87 22.50
CA LYS A 279 -9.32 -1.88 21.22
C LYS A 279 -10.82 -2.11 21.44
N GLU A 280 -11.19 -3.21 22.10
CA GLU A 280 -12.57 -3.63 22.25
C GLU A 280 -13.39 -2.59 23.02
N ALA A 281 -12.87 -2.09 24.15
CA ALA A 281 -13.57 -1.10 24.95
C ALA A 281 -13.72 0.23 24.21
N CYS A 282 -12.71 0.65 23.44
CA CYS A 282 -12.80 1.89 22.69
C CYS A 282 -13.79 1.79 21.53
N LEU A 283 -13.69 0.74 20.70
CA LEU A 283 -14.60 0.58 19.57
C LEU A 283 -16.05 0.46 20.06
N GLN A 284 -16.29 -0.20 21.21
CA GLN A 284 -17.60 -0.21 21.84
C GLN A 284 -18.05 1.18 22.31
N ALA A 285 -17.16 1.96 22.94
CA ALA A 285 -17.49 3.32 23.37
C ALA A 285 -17.84 4.26 22.20
N ILE A 286 -17.19 4.07 21.04
CA ILE A 286 -17.50 4.81 19.81
C ILE A 286 -18.87 4.38 19.26
N ARG A 287 -19.15 3.08 19.16
CA ARG A 287 -20.47 2.57 18.75
C ARG A 287 -21.60 3.14 19.62
N ASP A 288 -21.41 3.15 20.93
CA ASP A 288 -22.38 3.72 21.87
C ASP A 288 -22.57 5.23 21.67
N PHE A 289 -21.49 5.96 21.37
CA PHE A 289 -21.54 7.39 21.08
C PHE A 289 -22.35 7.67 19.82
N VAL A 290 -22.02 6.98 18.73
CA VAL A 290 -22.70 7.09 17.43
C VAL A 290 -24.17 6.71 17.56
N HIS A 291 -24.48 5.59 18.22
CA HIS A 291 -25.87 5.15 18.45
C HIS A 291 -26.71 6.22 19.18
N ARG A 292 -26.19 6.81 20.26
CA ARG A 292 -26.86 7.92 20.95
C ARG A 292 -27.03 9.15 20.07
N ARG A 293 -26.08 9.41 19.17
CA ARG A 293 -26.14 10.54 18.23
C ARG A 293 -27.27 10.37 17.22
N HIS A 294 -27.45 9.17 16.66
CA HIS A 294 -28.57 8.84 15.77
C HIS A 294 -29.93 8.95 16.47
N GLN A 295 -30.05 8.46 17.70
CA GLN A 295 -31.29 8.59 18.48
C GLN A 295 -31.68 10.06 18.71
N ARG A 296 -30.70 10.94 18.96
CA ARG A 296 -30.93 12.38 19.20
C ARG A 296 -31.23 13.16 17.92
N SER A 297 -30.70 12.74 16.77
CA SER A 297 -30.96 13.40 15.48
C SER A 297 -32.30 13.00 14.86
N GLY A 298 -33.01 12.03 15.45
CA GLY A 298 -34.39 11.68 15.09
C GLY A 298 -34.54 11.01 13.72
N ARG A 299 -33.54 10.24 13.27
CA ARG A 299 -33.60 9.53 11.99
C ARG A 299 -33.62 8.02 12.21
N TRP A 300 -34.74 7.42 11.82
CA TRP A 300 -34.88 6.01 11.45
C TRP A 300 -34.55 5.88 9.96
#